data_AF-A0A7K4H1T1-F1
#
_entry.id   AF-A0A7K4H1T1-F1
#
_cell.length_a   1.000
_cell.length_b   1.000
_cell.length_c   1.000
_cell.angle_alpha   90.00
_cell.angle_beta   90.00
_cell.angle_gamma   90.00
#
_symmetry.space_group_name_H-M   'P 1'
#
loop_
_entity.id
_entity.type
_entity.pdbx_description
1 polymer ?
#
loop_
_entity_poly.entity_id
_entity_poly.type
_entity_poly.pdbx_seq_one_letter_code
_entity_poly.pdbx_strand_id
1 'polypeptide(L)'
;MEIKLKRGQKLCKKCNSVNAARSKKCKNCSNDFVSKNIPVKNEITDWRNIEVGSYIKVIQGTGPYFLCSKESEDLKIGERICMGDTGVFKIVGKDQDGLKVNGASNKNAGFSYLYMGLPKKSKNTGIYWEPYRIKKVKFKGRR
;
A
#
# COMPACT_ATOMS: atom_id res chain seq x y z
N MET A 1 31.13 -16.53 -8.82
CA MET A 1 29.99 -16.61 -9.76
C MET A 1 28.87 -15.73 -9.24
N GLU A 2 28.57 -14.60 -9.89
CA GLU A 2 27.41 -13.78 -9.57
C GLU A 2 26.13 -14.47 -10.07
N ILE A 3 25.17 -14.72 -9.17
CA ILE A 3 23.86 -15.25 -9.53
C ILE A 3 23.08 -14.12 -10.22
N LYS A 4 22.97 -14.16 -11.55
CA LYS A 4 22.08 -13.26 -12.30
C LYS A 4 20.61 -13.65 -12.05
N LEU A 5 19.90 -12.84 -11.28
CA LEU A 5 18.48 -13.03 -11.01
C LEU A 5 17.62 -12.69 -12.24
N LYS A 6 16.66 -13.55 -12.57
CA LYS A 6 15.64 -13.25 -13.58
C LYS A 6 14.56 -12.35 -12.98
N ARG A 7 13.82 -11.63 -13.84
CA ARG A 7 12.70 -10.77 -13.43
C ARG A 7 11.70 -11.59 -12.59
N GLY A 8 11.30 -11.03 -11.44
CA GLY A 8 10.37 -11.70 -10.53
C GLY A 8 11.00 -12.71 -9.57
N GLN A 9 12.33 -12.76 -9.46
CA GLN A 9 13.05 -13.58 -8.48
C GLN A 9 13.69 -12.73 -7.38
N LYS A 10 13.91 -13.34 -6.21
CA LYS A 10 14.68 -12.77 -5.10
C LYS A 10 15.57 -13.85 -4.48
N LEU A 11 16.70 -13.44 -3.90
CA LEU A 11 17.57 -14.33 -3.14
C LEU A 11 17.15 -14.38 -1.66
N CYS A 12 17.21 -15.58 -1.08
CA CYS A 12 17.14 -15.74 0.36
C CYS A 12 18.45 -15.29 1.00
N LYS A 13 18.40 -14.32 1.92
CA LYS A 13 19.61 -13.84 2.62
C LYS A 13 20.23 -14.85 3.57
N LYS A 14 19.49 -15.90 3.96
CA LYS A 14 19.95 -16.93 4.90
C LYS A 14 20.61 -18.11 4.19
N CYS A 15 20.05 -18.56 3.06
CA CYS A 15 20.53 -19.76 2.36
C CYS A 15 20.88 -19.53 0.88
N ASN A 16 20.86 -18.29 0.41
CA ASN A 16 21.16 -17.88 -0.97
C ASN A 16 20.38 -18.61 -2.07
N SER A 17 19.27 -19.28 -1.73
CA SER A 17 18.40 -19.91 -2.72
C SER A 17 17.57 -18.86 -3.48
N VAL A 18 17.34 -19.14 -4.77
CA VAL A 18 16.48 -18.32 -5.63
C VAL A 18 15.02 -18.63 -5.33
N ASN A 19 14.26 -17.61 -4.99
CA ASN A 19 12.83 -17.69 -4.65
C ASN A 19 12.02 -16.74 -5.52
N ALA A 20 10.71 -16.95 -5.61
CA ALA A 20 9.83 -15.99 -6.29
C ALA A 20 9.76 -14.68 -5.47
N ALA A 21 9.72 -13.53 -6.15
CA ALA A 21 9.77 -12.21 -5.52
C ALA A 21 8.68 -12.02 -4.45
N ARG A 22 7.50 -12.59 -4.67
CA ARG A 22 6.34 -12.50 -3.77
C ARG A 22 6.22 -13.62 -2.74
N SER A 23 7.12 -14.60 -2.70
CA SER A 23 7.06 -15.68 -1.70
C SER A 23 7.18 -15.11 -0.28
N LYS A 24 6.25 -15.43 0.62
CA LYS A 24 6.30 -15.03 2.04
C LYS A 24 7.40 -15.80 2.80
N LYS A 25 7.68 -17.05 2.39
CA LYS A 25 8.71 -17.92 2.97
C LYS A 25 9.70 -18.43 1.92
N CYS A 26 10.93 -18.70 2.34
CA CYS A 26 11.94 -19.36 1.52
C CYS A 26 11.55 -20.82 1.26
N LYS A 27 11.59 -21.28 0.01
CA LYS A 27 11.29 -22.68 -0.35
C LYS A 27 12.30 -23.67 0.23
N ASN A 28 13.56 -23.24 0.43
CA ASN A 28 14.64 -24.13 0.84
C ASN A 28 14.83 -24.18 2.36
N CYS A 29 14.75 -23.04 3.05
CA CYS A 29 15.04 -22.98 4.50
C CYS A 29 13.84 -22.53 5.35
N SER A 30 12.66 -22.39 4.75
CA SER A 30 11.42 -21.94 5.39
C SER A 30 11.48 -20.60 6.12
N ASN A 31 12.60 -19.87 6.02
CA ASN A 31 12.78 -18.58 6.67
C ASN A 31 11.79 -17.56 6.10
N ASP A 32 11.15 -16.81 6.99
CA ASP A 32 10.23 -15.74 6.61
C ASP A 32 10.99 -14.62 5.89
N PHE A 33 10.43 -14.16 4.78
CA PHE A 33 10.90 -12.97 4.11
C PHE A 33 10.27 -11.76 4.78
N VAL A 34 11.08 -11.02 5.53
CA VAL A 34 10.65 -9.73 6.10
C VAL A 34 10.29 -8.79 4.96
N SER A 35 9.00 -8.49 4.84
CA SER A 35 8.49 -7.42 3.99
C SER A 35 8.90 -6.11 4.64
N LYS A 36 10.03 -5.56 4.24
CA LYS A 36 10.46 -4.25 4.73
C LYS A 36 9.43 -3.22 4.26
N ASN A 37 8.90 -2.43 5.18
CA ASN A 37 8.31 -1.12 4.87
C ASN A 37 9.45 -0.20 4.42
N ILE A 38 9.93 -0.40 3.20
CA ILE A 38 11.02 0.39 2.64
C ILE A 38 10.48 1.82 2.43
N PRO A 39 11.23 2.86 2.84
CA PRO A 39 10.88 4.23 2.51
C PRO A 39 10.73 4.38 0.99
N VAL A 40 9.63 4.98 0.55
CA VAL A 40 9.34 5.11 -0.88
C VAL A 40 9.89 6.45 -1.37
N LYS A 41 10.57 6.45 -2.53
CA LYS A 41 11.06 7.69 -3.13
C LYS A 41 9.91 8.69 -3.35
N ASN A 42 10.13 9.94 -2.93
CA ASN A 42 9.16 11.05 -3.00
C ASN A 42 7.88 10.82 -2.20
N GLU A 43 7.95 10.01 -1.14
CA GLU A 43 6.88 9.89 -0.15
C GLU A 43 6.62 11.25 0.52
N ILE A 44 5.34 11.57 0.68
CA ILE A 44 4.90 12.81 1.33
C ILE A 44 4.51 12.44 2.75
N THR A 45 5.25 12.95 3.72
CA THR A 45 4.96 12.80 5.15
C THR A 45 3.97 13.85 5.62
N ASP A 46 4.15 15.10 5.20
CA ASP A 46 3.25 16.20 5.51
C ASP A 46 2.25 16.44 4.39
N TRP A 47 1.08 15.80 4.53
CA TRP A 47 0.02 15.85 3.54
C TRP A 47 -0.81 17.15 3.59
N ARG A 48 -0.73 17.91 4.69
CA ARG A 48 -1.54 19.13 4.89
C ARG A 48 -1.12 20.26 3.95
N ASN A 49 0.17 20.26 3.61
CA ASN A 49 0.81 21.23 2.73
C ASN A 49 0.70 20.88 1.24
N ILE A 50 -0.02 19.80 0.88
CA ILE A 50 -0.23 19.48 -0.53
C ILE A 50 -1.28 20.43 -1.14
N GLU A 51 -0.97 20.92 -2.34
CA GLU A 51 -1.84 21.77 -3.13
C GLU A 51 -2.99 20.97 -3.76
N VAL A 52 -4.20 21.54 -3.72
CA VAL A 52 -5.36 21.03 -4.46
C VAL A 52 -5.06 21.09 -5.97
N GLY A 53 -5.43 20.05 -6.70
CA GLY A 53 -5.09 19.88 -8.12
C GLY A 53 -3.82 19.07 -8.37
N SER A 54 -2.99 18.85 -7.34
CA SER A 54 -1.82 17.97 -7.44
C SER A 54 -2.19 16.50 -7.64
N TYR A 55 -1.27 15.75 -8.24
CA TYR A 55 -1.40 14.31 -8.43
C TYR A 55 -0.53 13.53 -7.46
N ILE A 56 -1.13 12.55 -6.82
CA ILE A 56 -0.48 11.66 -5.86
C ILE A 56 -0.69 10.21 -6.26
N LYS A 57 0.23 9.34 -5.85
CA LYS A 57 0.07 7.89 -5.95
C LYS A 57 0.02 7.31 -4.55
N VAL A 58 -1.01 6.52 -4.27
CA VAL A 58 -1.13 5.75 -3.03
C VAL A 58 -0.15 4.57 -3.08
N ILE A 59 0.55 4.34 -1.98
CA ILE A 59 1.44 3.19 -1.79
C ILE A 59 0.57 1.99 -1.45
N GLN A 60 0.72 0.91 -2.22
CA GLN A 60 -0.08 -0.30 -2.08
C GLN A 60 0.12 -0.95 -0.70
N GLY A 61 -0.97 -1.44 -0.10
CA GLY A 61 -0.95 -2.07 1.22
C GLY A 61 -0.96 -1.08 2.38
N THR A 62 -1.31 0.18 2.13
CA THR A 62 -1.42 1.24 3.15
C THR A 62 -2.85 1.76 3.19
N GLY A 63 -3.21 2.44 4.27
CA GLY A 63 -4.57 2.89 4.50
C GLY A 63 -5.39 1.90 5.33
N PRO A 64 -6.73 2.01 5.30
CA PRO A 64 -7.63 1.20 6.09
C PRO A 64 -7.42 -0.29 5.89
N TYR A 65 -7.55 -1.05 6.97
CA TYR A 65 -7.45 -2.49 6.93
C TYR A 65 -8.43 -3.15 7.89
N PHE A 66 -8.71 -4.41 7.61
CA PHE A 66 -9.50 -5.29 8.46
C PHE A 66 -8.58 -6.40 9.00
N LEU A 67 -8.72 -6.73 10.28
CA LEU A 67 -8.07 -7.90 10.86
C LEU A 67 -9.05 -9.07 10.79
N CYS A 68 -8.66 -10.13 10.11
CA CYS A 68 -9.50 -11.30 9.99
C CYS A 68 -9.77 -11.91 11.37
N SER A 69 -11.05 -12.07 11.73
CA SER A 69 -11.46 -12.63 13.02
C SER A 69 -11.80 -14.11 12.96
N LYS A 70 -11.85 -14.70 11.76
CA LYS A 70 -12.20 -16.11 11.52
C LYS A 70 -11.15 -16.76 10.62
N GLU A 71 -10.94 -18.05 10.80
CA GLU A 71 -10.07 -18.83 9.92
C GLU A 71 -10.86 -19.34 8.71
N SER A 72 -10.22 -19.35 7.55
CA SER A 72 -10.73 -19.94 6.30
C SER A 72 -9.55 -20.53 5.53
N GLU A 73 -9.81 -21.27 4.44
CA GLU A 73 -8.73 -21.84 3.61
C GLU A 73 -7.72 -20.79 3.13
N ASP A 74 -8.20 -19.56 2.87
CA ASP A 74 -7.39 -18.47 2.32
C ASP A 74 -6.89 -17.43 3.36
N LEU A 75 -7.46 -17.42 4.57
CA LEU A 75 -7.20 -16.37 5.57
C LEU A 75 -7.04 -16.94 6.98
N LYS A 76 -6.01 -16.47 7.67
CA LYS A 76 -5.77 -16.80 9.08
C LYS A 76 -6.31 -15.73 10.01
N ILE A 77 -6.67 -16.14 11.23
CA ILE A 77 -7.03 -15.20 12.31
C ILE A 77 -5.86 -14.24 12.54
N GLY A 78 -6.17 -12.95 12.62
CA GLY A 78 -5.19 -11.87 12.76
C GLY A 78 -4.52 -11.46 11.45
N GLU A 79 -4.84 -12.07 10.30
CA GLU A 79 -4.31 -11.63 9.02
C GLU A 79 -4.87 -10.26 8.63
N ARG A 80 -3.98 -9.37 8.18
CA ARG A 80 -4.30 -8.00 7.77
C ARG A 80 -4.78 -7.98 6.32
N ILE A 81 -6.06 -7.70 6.14
CA ILE A 81 -6.70 -7.51 4.84
C ILE A 81 -6.72 -6.01 4.53
N CYS A 82 -5.99 -5.59 3.49
CA CYS A 82 -5.93 -4.19 3.09
C CYS A 82 -7.20 -3.79 2.35
N MET A 83 -7.91 -2.80 2.87
CA MET A 83 -9.14 -2.24 2.31
C MET A 83 -8.91 -0.89 1.62
N GLY A 84 -7.67 -0.39 1.69
CA GLY A 84 -7.32 0.92 1.15
C GLY A 84 -7.32 0.98 -0.37
N ASP A 85 -7.68 2.15 -0.89
CA ASP A 85 -7.61 2.46 -2.30
C ASP A 85 -6.18 2.39 -2.84
N THR A 86 -6.06 2.06 -4.13
CA THR A 86 -4.78 2.04 -4.82
C THR A 86 -4.86 2.79 -6.15
N GLY A 87 -3.72 3.37 -6.57
CA GLY A 87 -3.63 4.05 -7.87
C GLY A 87 -3.15 5.49 -7.77
N VAL A 88 -3.39 6.24 -8.85
CA VAL A 88 -2.99 7.65 -9.00
C VAL A 88 -4.22 8.52 -8.92
N PHE A 89 -4.20 9.51 -8.05
CA PHE A 89 -5.35 10.35 -7.75
C PHE A 89 -5.02 11.82 -7.94
N LYS A 90 -6.01 12.59 -8.38
CA LYS A 90 -6.00 14.05 -8.36
C LYS A 90 -6.66 14.51 -7.07
N ILE A 91 -5.99 15.40 -6.34
CA ILE A 91 -6.56 16.00 -5.12
C ILE A 91 -7.59 17.03 -5.54
N VAL A 92 -8.82 16.89 -5.04
CA VAL A 92 -9.93 17.83 -5.29
C VAL A 92 -10.30 18.62 -4.05
N GLY A 93 -9.90 18.17 -2.86
CA GLY A 93 -10.06 18.92 -1.63
C GLY A 93 -9.31 18.27 -0.46
N LYS A 94 -9.28 18.96 0.67
CA LYS A 94 -8.70 18.47 1.92
C LYS A 94 -9.59 18.87 3.10
N ASP A 95 -9.57 18.07 4.14
CA ASP A 95 -10.18 18.39 5.43
C ASP A 95 -9.20 18.07 6.57
N GLN A 96 -9.69 18.07 7.81
CA GLN A 96 -8.85 17.88 8.99
C GLN A 96 -8.26 16.46 9.09
N ASP A 97 -8.96 15.48 8.51
CA ASP A 97 -8.71 14.05 8.69
C ASP A 97 -8.21 13.36 7.42
N GLY A 98 -8.18 14.05 6.27
CA GLY A 98 -7.83 13.40 5.01
C GLY A 98 -7.94 14.26 3.76
N LEU A 99 -7.87 13.55 2.63
CA LEU A 99 -7.87 14.10 1.28
C LEU A 99 -9.09 13.61 0.50
N LYS A 100 -9.82 14.54 -0.10
CA LYS A 100 -10.84 14.24 -1.10
C LYS A 100 -10.16 14.14 -2.45
N VAL A 101 -10.34 13.00 -3.12
CA VAL A 101 -9.58 12.69 -4.34
C VAL A 101 -10.46 12.13 -5.45
N ASN A 102 -10.02 12.29 -6.69
CA ASN A 102 -10.64 11.67 -7.86
C ASN A 102 -9.60 10.80 -8.60
N GLY A 103 -10.00 9.61 -9.04
CA GLY A 103 -9.15 8.70 -9.81
C GLY A 103 -8.66 9.36 -11.10
N ALA A 104 -7.34 9.41 -11.30
CA ALA A 104 -6.73 10.10 -12.43
C ALA A 104 -6.28 9.13 -13.54
N SER A 105 -5.93 7.88 -13.22
CA SER A 105 -5.39 6.94 -14.22
C SER A 105 -6.48 6.16 -14.96
N ASN A 106 -6.10 5.38 -15.98
CA ASN A 106 -7.00 4.44 -16.65
C ASN A 106 -7.35 3.23 -15.76
N LYS A 107 -6.62 3.04 -14.65
CA LYS A 107 -6.81 1.92 -13.71
C LYS A 107 -7.62 2.30 -12.48
N ASN A 108 -7.95 3.57 -12.30
CA ASN A 108 -8.78 4.05 -11.21
C ASN A 108 -9.66 5.22 -11.66
N ALA A 109 -10.95 5.12 -11.39
CA ALA A 109 -11.93 6.14 -11.68
C ALA A 109 -12.80 6.35 -10.44
N GLY A 110 -13.49 7.49 -10.39
CA GLY A 110 -14.40 7.80 -9.31
C GLY A 110 -13.77 8.60 -8.18
N PHE A 111 -14.66 9.13 -7.34
CA PHE A 111 -14.33 9.92 -6.16
C PHE A 111 -14.04 8.99 -4.99
N SER A 112 -12.98 9.28 -4.24
CA SER A 112 -12.68 8.59 -2.99
C SER A 112 -12.16 9.55 -1.93
N TYR A 113 -12.09 9.05 -0.69
CA TYR A 113 -11.56 9.75 0.46
C TYR A 113 -10.37 8.99 1.05
N LEU A 114 -9.20 9.63 1.02
CA LEU A 114 -7.99 9.09 1.63
C LEU A 114 -7.87 9.60 3.06
N TYR A 115 -8.09 8.71 4.02
CA TYR A 115 -7.88 9.00 5.44
C TYR A 115 -6.40 9.23 5.76
N MET A 116 -6.08 10.34 6.40
CA MET A 116 -4.72 10.75 6.78
C MET A 116 -4.62 11.18 8.26
N GLY A 117 -5.68 11.00 9.04
CA GLY A 117 -5.76 11.32 10.45
C GLY A 117 -5.11 10.29 11.37
N LEU A 118 -5.35 10.45 12.68
CA LEU A 118 -4.81 9.55 13.71
C LEU A 118 -5.42 8.14 13.60
N PRO A 119 -4.61 7.07 13.74
CA PRO A 119 -5.14 5.72 13.65
C PRO A 119 -6.30 5.48 14.63
N LYS A 120 -7.42 4.95 14.12
CA LYS A 120 -8.61 4.66 14.93
C LYS A 120 -9.30 3.39 14.47
N LYS A 121 -9.86 2.63 15.41
CA LYS A 121 -10.70 1.47 15.08
C LYS A 121 -12.17 1.89 15.04
N SER A 122 -12.84 1.60 13.93
CA SER A 122 -14.29 1.76 13.80
C SER A 122 -14.99 0.71 14.67
N LYS A 123 -15.84 1.16 15.60
CA LYS A 123 -16.64 0.26 16.44
C LYS A 123 -17.66 -0.53 15.61
N ASN A 124 -18.25 0.12 14.60
CA ASN A 124 -19.35 -0.44 13.82
C ASN A 124 -18.88 -1.45 12.77
N THR A 125 -17.75 -1.17 12.11
CA THR A 125 -17.26 -2.01 11.00
C THR A 125 -16.07 -2.87 11.39
N GLY A 126 -15.46 -2.66 12.55
CA GLY A 126 -14.22 -3.32 12.96
C GLY A 126 -12.99 -2.93 12.14
N ILE A 127 -13.15 -2.03 11.15
CA ILE A 127 -12.06 -1.55 10.29
C ILE A 127 -11.13 -0.66 11.10
N TYR A 128 -9.84 -0.90 10.94
CA TYR A 128 -8.77 -0.05 11.44
C TYR A 128 -8.49 1.01 10.39
N TRP A 129 -8.83 2.25 10.71
CA TRP A 129 -8.44 3.42 9.95
C TRP A 129 -6.99 3.73 10.28
N GLU A 130 -6.11 3.56 9.29
CA GLU A 130 -4.70 3.94 9.35
C GLU A 130 -4.45 4.94 8.22
N PRO A 131 -3.59 5.95 8.41
CA PRO A 131 -3.30 6.92 7.37
C PRO A 131 -2.70 6.25 6.13
N TYR A 132 -3.13 6.68 4.96
CA TYR A 132 -2.49 6.26 3.71
C TYR A 132 -1.05 6.77 3.63
N ARG A 133 -0.17 6.01 3.00
CA ARG A 133 1.13 6.53 2.55
C ARG A 133 1.01 6.93 1.09
N ILE A 134 1.45 8.14 0.77
CA ILE A 134 1.27 8.74 -0.55
C ILE A 134 2.61 9.28 -1.07
N LYS A 135 2.75 9.36 -2.39
CA LYS A 135 3.91 9.98 -3.04
C LYS A 135 3.50 10.94 -4.15
N LYS A 136 4.26 12.01 -4.33
CA LYS A 136 4.01 12.98 -5.41
C LYS A 136 4.35 12.35 -6.75
N VAL A 137 3.50 12.57 -7.76
CA VAL A 137 3.75 12.10 -9.13
C VAL A 137 3.44 13.20 -10.15
N LYS A 138 4.21 13.23 -11.24
CA LYS A 138 3.85 14.00 -12.43
C LYS A 138 2.90 13.15 -13.26
N PHE A 139 1.63 13.54 -13.37
CA PHE A 139 0.66 12.80 -14.16
C PHE A 139 0.78 13.21 -15.63
N LYS A 140 1.15 12.26 -16.50
CA LYS A 140 0.94 12.37 -17.95
C LYS A 140 -0.46 11.83 -18.19
N GLY A 141 -1.35 12.67 -18.76
CA GLY A 141 -2.79 12.45 -18.88
C GLY A 141 -3.24 11.06 -19.36
N ARG A 142 -4.56 10.82 -19.31
CA ARG A 142 -5.18 9.72 -20.07
C ARG A 142 -4.88 9.98 -21.55
N ARG A 143 -3.96 9.21 -22.14
CA ARG A 143 -3.89 9.06 -23.60
C ARG A 143 -5.05 8.20 -24.04
#